data_AF-A0A0G0W2M7-F1
#
_entry.id   AF-A0A0G0W2M7-F1
#
_cell.length_a   1.000
_cell.length_b   1.000
_cell.length_c   1.000
_cell.angle_alpha   90.00
_cell.angle_beta   90.00
_cell.angle_gamma   90.00
#
_symmetry.space_group_name_H-M   'P 1'
#
loop_
_entity.id
_entity.type
_entity.pdbx_description
1 polymer ?
#
loop_
_entity_poly.entity_id
_entity_poly.type
_entity_poly.pdbx_seq_one_letter_code
_entity_poly.pdbx_strand_id
1 'polypeptide(L)' 'MINNTAIANFDGPRKSYFFPDSKEEMISDKQKAILTSLIFQYIQEEDDREQRLSELEDLTSRDADNEILRFSMARW' A
#
# COMPACT_ATOMS: atom_id res chain seq x y z
N MET A 1 -16.19 45.18 39.87
CA MET A 1 -16.37 43.83 39.31
C MET A 1 -15.15 43.52 38.48
N ILE A 2 -14.39 42.47 38.83
CA ILE A 2 -13.16 42.08 38.14
C ILE A 2 -13.46 40.73 37.49
N ASN A 3 -13.39 40.67 36.16
CA ASN A 3 -13.65 39.47 35.38
C ASN A 3 -12.38 38.63 35.32
N ASN A 4 -12.30 37.57 36.15
CA ASN A 4 -11.26 36.56 36.05
C ASN A 4 -11.57 35.61 34.89
N THR A 5 -11.12 35.92 33.68
CA THR A 5 -11.02 34.94 32.60
C THR A 5 -9.82 34.04 32.87
N ALA A 6 -10.09 32.81 33.28
CA ALA A 6 -9.09 31.76 33.40
C ALA A 6 -8.48 31.49 32.01
N ILE A 7 -7.24 31.91 31.79
CA ILE A 7 -6.43 31.51 30.65
C ILE A 7 -6.07 30.03 30.90
N ALA A 8 -6.80 29.13 30.25
CA ALA A 8 -6.48 27.72 30.23
C ALA A 8 -5.19 27.53 29.42
N ASN A 9 -4.04 27.55 30.11
CA ASN A 9 -2.77 27.10 29.56
C ASN A 9 -2.87 25.59 29.33
N PHE A 10 -3.38 25.20 28.17
CA PHE A 10 -3.33 23.83 27.68
C PHE A 10 -1.92 23.54 27.16
N ASP A 11 -0.95 23.50 28.07
CA ASP A 11 0.41 23.00 27.80
C ASP A 11 0.41 21.48 27.99
N GLY A 12 -0.39 20.81 27.16
CA GLY A 12 -0.26 19.38 26.96
C GLY A 12 0.83 19.14 25.92
N PRO A 13 1.67 18.09 26.05
CA PRO A 13 2.62 17.74 25.01
C PRO A 13 1.81 17.49 23.73
N ARG A 14 1.92 18.42 22.77
CA ARG A 14 1.47 18.19 21.40
C ARG A 14 2.32 17.03 20.92
N LYS A 15 1.80 15.80 21.05
CA LYS A 15 2.32 14.66 20.32
C LYS A 15 2.16 15.01 18.86
N SER A 16 3.21 15.59 18.28
CA SER A 16 3.37 15.73 16.85
C SER A 16 3.38 14.29 16.35
N TYR A 17 2.22 13.81 15.92
CA TYR A 17 2.15 12.62 15.09
C TYR A 17 2.87 13.01 13.81
N PHE A 18 4.16 12.71 13.75
CA PHE A 18 4.88 12.62 12.50
C PHE A 18 4.18 11.51 11.72
N PHE A 19 3.33 11.89 10.77
CA PHE A 19 2.96 11.01 9.68
C PHE A 19 4.17 11.05 8.75
N PRO A 20 5.04 10.03 8.75
CA PRO A 20 6.11 10.02 7.78
C PRO A 20 5.43 10.04 6.42
N ASP A 21 5.84 11.02 5.63
CA ASP A 21 5.55 11.19 4.22
C ASP A 21 5.40 9.80 3.60
N SER A 22 4.19 9.47 3.16
CA SER A 22 3.87 8.18 2.57
C SER A 22 4.56 8.11 1.21
N LYS A 23 5.88 7.92 1.24
CA LYS A 23 6.63 7.43 0.10
C LYS A 23 6.03 6.06 -0.16
N GLU A 24 5.20 5.98 -1.19
CA GLU A 24 4.63 4.73 -1.62
C GLU A 24 5.78 3.73 -1.77
N GLU A 25 5.77 2.73 -0.90
CA GLU A 25 6.80 1.70 -0.89
C GLU A 25 6.65 0.93 -2.19
N MET A 26 7.73 0.80 -2.97
CA MET A 26 7.71 -0.03 -4.17
C MET A 26 7.48 -1.50 -3.79
N ILE A 27 6.97 -2.29 -4.73
CA ILE A 27 6.79 -3.72 -4.54
C ILE A 27 8.07 -4.40 -4.01
N SER A 28 7.92 -5.27 -3.01
CA SER A 28 9.02 -6.09 -2.50
C SER A 28 9.31 -7.30 -3.41
N ASP A 29 10.54 -7.81 -3.38
CA ASP A 29 10.93 -9.02 -4.12
C ASP A 29 10.02 -10.23 -3.81
N LYS A 30 9.57 -10.34 -2.55
CA LYS A 30 8.65 -11.41 -2.13
C LYS A 30 7.28 -11.27 -2.81
N GLN A 31 6.72 -10.06 -2.83
CA GLN A 31 5.45 -9.80 -3.52
C GLN A 31 5.59 -10.02 -5.03
N LYS A 32 6.70 -9.57 -5.63
CA LYS A 32 6.99 -9.79 -7.06
C LYS A 32 7.06 -11.28 -7.40
N ALA A 33 7.72 -12.09 -6.57
CA ALA A 33 7.78 -13.54 -6.76
C ALA A 33 6.40 -14.22 -6.65
N ILE A 34 5.58 -13.82 -5.67
CA ILE A 34 4.23 -14.35 -5.48
C ILE A 34 3.35 -14.00 -6.69
N LEU A 35 3.31 -12.72 -7.07
CA LEU A 35 2.52 -12.25 -8.21
C LEU A 35 2.95 -12.90 -9.52
N THR A 36 4.26 -13.04 -9.74
CA THR A 36 4.80 -13.76 -10.90
C THR A 36 4.25 -15.19 -10.94
N SER A 37 4.33 -15.93 -9.83
CA SER A 37 3.78 -17.29 -9.75
C SER A 37 2.28 -17.34 -10.03
N LEU A 38 1.50 -16.39 -9.51
CA LEU A 38 0.05 -16.32 -9.72
C LEU A 38 -0.30 -15.99 -11.18
N ILE A 39 0.44 -15.08 -11.80
CA ILE A 39 0.30 -14.73 -13.21
C ILE A 39 0.56 -15.95 -14.09
N PHE A 40 1.64 -16.70 -13.87
CA PHE A 40 1.92 -17.94 -14.61
C PHE A 40 0.88 -19.03 -14.37
N GLN A 41 0.26 -19.07 -13.19
CA GLN A 41 -0.76 -20.07 -12.87
C GLN A 41 -2.09 -19.77 -13.56
N TYR A 42 -2.52 -18.51 -13.59
CA TYR A 42 -3.88 -18.15 -14.01
C TYR A 42 -3.96 -17.56 -15.42
N ILE A 43 -2.87 -16.98 -15.96
CA ILE A 43 -2.85 -16.38 -17.29
C ILE A 43 -2.16 -17.32 -18.28
N GLN A 44 -2.98 -18.00 -19.08
CA GLN A 44 -2.52 -19.00 -20.06
C GLN A 44 -1.98 -18.35 -21.35
N GLU A 45 -2.54 -17.21 -21.76
CA GLU A 45 -2.09 -16.47 -22.94
C GLU A 45 -0.74 -15.79 -22.69
N GLU A 46 0.19 -15.92 -23.64
CA GLU A 46 1.57 -15.44 -23.50
C GLU A 46 1.66 -13.91 -23.54
N ASP A 47 0.95 -13.28 -24.48
CA ASP A 47 0.90 -11.82 -24.64
C ASP A 47 0.35 -11.12 -23.38
N ASP A 48 -0.76 -11.63 -22.84
CA ASP A 48 -1.38 -11.13 -21.60
C ASP A 48 -0.44 -11.30 -20.39
N ARG A 49 0.36 -12.36 -20.38
CA ARG A 49 1.30 -12.65 -19.30
C ARG A 49 2.46 -11.67 -19.30
N GLU A 50 3.06 -11.43 -20.47
CA GLU A 50 4.15 -10.46 -20.61
C GLU A 50 3.68 -9.06 -20.22
N GLN A 51 2.47 -8.68 -20.65
CA GLN A 51 1.87 -7.41 -20.26
C GLN A 51 1.77 -7.30 -18.74
N ARG A 52 1.19 -8.29 -18.05
CA ARG A 52 1.08 -8.23 -16.58
C ARG A 52 2.39 -8.29 -15.84
N LEU A 53 3.39 -9.01 -16.36
CA LEU A 53 4.72 -9.03 -15.77
C LEU A 53 5.41 -7.66 -15.86
N SER A 54 5.22 -6.92 -16.96
CA SER A 54 5.77 -5.56 -17.09
C SER A 54 5.15 -4.58 -16.11
N GLU A 55 3.85 -4.69 -15.86
CA GLU A 55 3.14 -3.84 -14.91
C GLU A 55 3.57 -4.08 -13.45
N LEU A 56 4.14 -5.25 -13.12
CA LEU A 56 4.62 -5.53 -11.77
C LEU A 56 5.72 -4.56 -11.31
N GLU A 57 6.50 -4.00 -12.23
CA GLU A 57 7.63 -3.13 -11.88
C GLU A 57 7.20 -1.74 -11.41
N ASP A 58 6.01 -1.32 -11.85
CA ASP A 58 5.41 -0.03 -11.50
C ASP A 58 4.47 -0.14 -10.27
N LEU A 59 4.27 -1.34 -9.72
CA LEU A 59 3.39 -1.53 -8.57
C LEU A 59 4.01 -1.04 -7.26
N THR A 60 3.17 -0.41 -6.46
CA THR A 60 3.46 -0.18 -5.05
C THR A 60 3.23 -1.47 -4.24
N SER A 61 3.86 -1.58 -3.08
CA SER A 61 3.67 -2.67 -2.12
C SER A 61 2.18 -2.86 -1.76
N ARG A 62 1.43 -1.76 -1.60
CA ARG A 62 0.00 -1.82 -1.30
C ARG A 62 -0.81 -2.39 -2.47
N ASP A 63 -0.48 -1.96 -3.69
CA ASP A 63 -1.19 -2.44 -4.88
C ASP A 63 -0.86 -3.90 -5.16
N ALA A 64 0.38 -4.30 -4.89
CA ALA A 64 0.81 -5.70 -4.95
C ALA A 64 0.03 -6.58 -3.98
N ASP A 65 -0.17 -6.15 -2.73
CA ASP A 65 -0.99 -6.89 -1.76
C ASP A 65 -2.45 -7.01 -2.21
N ASN A 66 -3.02 -5.95 -2.79
CA ASN A 66 -4.37 -5.97 -3.35
C ASN A 66 -4.49 -6.95 -4.52
N GLU A 67 -3.51 -6.98 -5.42
CA GLU A 67 -3.49 -7.91 -6.55
C GLU A 67 -3.28 -9.36 -6.10
N ILE A 68 -2.41 -9.62 -5.12
CA ILE A 68 -2.26 -10.96 -4.52
C ILE A 68 -3.60 -11.42 -3.95
N LEU A 69 -4.29 -10.55 -3.21
CA LEU A 69 -5.60 -10.85 -2.66
C LEU A 69 -6.61 -11.15 -3.78
N ARG A 70 -6.63 -10.33 -4.82
CA ARG A 70 -7.51 -10.50 -5.97
C ARG A 70 -7.28 -11.84 -6.68
N PHE A 71 -6.03 -12.19 -6.98
CA PHE A 71 -5.67 -13.48 -7.56
C PHE A 71 -6.06 -14.65 -6.66
N SER A 72 -5.94 -14.50 -5.34
CA SER A 72 -6.32 -15.54 -4.37
C SER A 72 -7.84 -15.73 -4.22
N MET A 73 -8.63 -14.66 -4.42
CA MET A 73 -10.09 -14.67 -4.27
C MET A 73 -10.83 -14.95 -5.57
N ALA A 74 -10.23 -14.61 -6.71
CA ALA A 74 -10.84 -14.87 -8.00
C ALA A 74 -10.90 -16.38 -8.26
N ARG A 75 -12.09 -16.85 -8.64
CA ARG A 75 -12.30 -18.17 -9.21
C ARG A 75 -11.97 -18.06 -10.70
N TRP A 76 -10.72 -18.37 -11.04
CA TRP A 76 -10.23 -18.47 -12.41
C TRP A 76 -10.55 -19.84 -13.01
#